data_AF-A0A2E8JZE3-F1
#
_entry.id   AF-A0A2E8JZE3-F1
#
_cell.length_a   1.000
_cell.length_b   1.000
_cell.length_c   1.000
_cell.angle_alpha   90.00
_cell.angle_beta   90.00
_cell.angle_gamma   90.00
#
_symmetry.space_group_name_H-M   'P 1'
#
loop_
_entity.id
_entity.type
_entity.pdbx_description
1 polymer ?
#
loop_
_entity_poly.entity_id
_entity_poly.type
_entity_poly.pdbx_seq_one_letter_code
_entity_poly.pdbx_strand_id
1 'polypeptide(L)'
;MDDMATITLNNEVLALEEQDRQTFLRFAEIAYPQCVSMLGVPREKRFIGMLPASFIMQRRREDAEWSDPLVQAALWNLHDLGVEEMSFGAEAEAAAPAEQKTGGDANAFVRFDKATSTDMARGEPTSINFSTVSSGRGFIAALNNVVHRVFHLGGQEFQVGIQPRPELEKVGKMITDSRQNEEGLIFATARTLGALVRVGRTPEDMEMKCAIELLSNMGCVGVAIDPEAGRLTFTGFSLMAALSSGMLQGLEWEQLKDVKKNVETFQKQLASGEESRIQNATLNPVGSKRRRR
;
A
#
# COMPACT_ATOMS: atom_id res chain seq x y z
N MET A 1 30.80 14.89 14.28
CA MET A 1 29.83 14.46 15.30
C MET A 1 28.57 14.19 14.51
N ASP A 2 28.30 12.92 14.23
CA ASP A 2 27.02 12.55 13.63
C ASP A 2 25.96 12.84 14.67
N ASP A 3 25.04 13.74 14.33
CA ASP A 3 23.88 14.06 15.16
C ASP A 3 23.04 12.78 15.20
N MET A 4 22.99 12.11 16.35
CA MET A 4 22.16 10.92 16.50
C MET A 4 20.69 11.33 16.35
N ALA A 5 19.95 10.64 15.49
CA ALA A 5 18.54 10.91 15.32
C ALA A 5 17.80 10.67 16.65
N THR A 6 16.83 11.53 16.96
CA THR A 6 16.08 11.48 18.22
C THR A 6 14.58 11.66 17.96
N ILE A 7 13.77 11.20 18.90
CA ILE A 7 12.33 11.46 18.95
C ILE A 7 11.92 11.72 20.41
N THR A 8 10.98 12.64 20.64
CA THR A 8 10.50 12.95 21.98
C THR A 8 9.17 12.25 22.24
N LEU A 9 9.11 11.39 23.26
CA LEU A 9 7.90 10.68 23.69
C LEU A 9 7.52 11.02 25.12
N ASN A 10 6.31 11.53 25.37
CA ASN A 10 5.86 11.91 26.72
C ASN A 10 6.88 12.82 27.47
N ASN A 11 7.52 13.75 26.78
CA ASN A 11 8.60 14.62 27.26
C ASN A 11 9.96 13.93 27.54
N GLU A 12 10.12 12.65 27.21
CA GLU A 12 11.40 11.93 27.24
C GLU A 12 12.06 11.97 25.86
N VAL A 13 13.31 12.43 25.78
CA VAL A 13 14.08 12.43 24.52
C VAL A 13 14.78 11.09 24.35
N LEU A 14 14.41 10.37 23.30
CA LEU A 14 14.94 9.04 22.99
C LEU A 14 15.88 9.12 21.80
N ALA A 15 17.07 8.52 21.93
CA ALA A 15 17.98 8.30 20.81
C ALA A 15 17.51 7.10 19.99
N LEU A 16 17.62 7.22 18.66
CA LEU A 16 17.29 6.16 17.73
C LEU A 16 18.53 5.32 17.44
N GLU A 17 18.44 4.03 17.76
CA GLU A 17 19.50 3.05 17.52
C GLU A 17 19.31 2.40 16.16
N GLU A 18 20.38 2.20 15.39
CA GLU A 18 20.31 1.53 14.10
C GLU A 18 19.74 0.11 14.24
N GLN A 19 18.81 -0.24 13.35
CA GLN A 19 18.19 -1.55 13.32
C GLN A 19 18.51 -2.25 12.00
N ASP A 20 18.50 -3.59 12.04
CA ASP A 20 18.65 -4.38 10.83
C ASP A 20 17.37 -4.34 9.97
N ARG A 21 17.53 -4.63 8.68
CA ARG A 21 16.41 -4.71 7.74
C ARG A 21 15.35 -5.71 8.16
N GLN A 22 15.75 -6.81 8.81
CA GLN A 22 14.84 -7.87 9.21
C GLN A 22 13.88 -7.43 10.33
N THR A 23 14.33 -6.53 11.20
CA THR A 23 13.49 -5.95 12.26
C THR A 23 12.41 -5.06 11.66
N PHE A 24 12.73 -4.23 10.65
CA PHE A 24 11.72 -3.45 9.92
C PHE A 24 10.74 -4.34 9.15
N LEU A 25 11.22 -5.42 8.52
CA LEU A 25 10.36 -6.39 7.84
C LEU A 25 9.39 -7.03 8.85
N ARG A 26 9.89 -7.50 10.00
CA ARG A 26 9.07 -8.09 11.05
C ARG A 26 8.03 -7.12 11.59
N PHE A 27 8.41 -5.86 11.79
CA PHE A 27 7.43 -4.82 12.14
C PHE A 27 6.36 -4.68 11.06
N ALA A 28 6.75 -4.67 9.77
CA ALA A 28 5.81 -4.56 8.67
C ALA A 28 4.84 -5.75 8.60
N GLU A 29 5.31 -6.98 8.86
CA GLU A 29 4.47 -8.18 8.93
C GLU A 29 3.43 -8.10 10.06
N ILE A 30 3.79 -7.53 11.21
CA ILE A 30 2.88 -7.30 12.35
C ILE A 30 1.86 -6.19 12.01
N ALA A 31 2.32 -5.12 11.35
CA ALA A 31 1.50 -3.96 11.02
C ALA A 31 0.55 -4.18 9.83
N TYR A 32 0.93 -5.02 8.86
CA TYR A 32 0.19 -5.21 7.62
C TYR A 32 -1.28 -5.65 7.83
N PRO A 33 -1.60 -6.62 8.72
CA PRO A 33 -2.99 -6.95 9.05
C PRO A 33 -3.78 -5.76 9.63
N GLN A 34 -3.14 -4.85 10.36
CA GLN A 34 -3.79 -3.68 10.95
C GLN A 34 -4.16 -2.62 9.90
N CYS A 35 -3.50 -2.63 8.74
CA CYS A 35 -3.90 -1.81 7.60
C CYS A 35 -5.35 -2.11 7.18
N VAL A 36 -5.84 -3.34 7.35
CA VAL A 36 -7.23 -3.71 7.04
C VAL A 36 -8.21 -2.88 7.87
N SER A 37 -7.95 -2.72 9.17
CA SER A 37 -8.77 -1.89 10.06
C SER A 37 -8.74 -0.42 9.64
N MET A 38 -7.59 0.08 9.20
CA MET A 38 -7.45 1.47 8.73
C MET A 38 -8.26 1.74 7.46
N LEU A 39 -8.47 0.74 6.60
CA LEU A 39 -9.28 0.89 5.38
C LEU A 39 -10.75 1.23 5.70
N GLY A 40 -11.24 0.96 6.91
CA GLY A 40 -12.57 1.37 7.39
C GLY A 40 -12.65 2.83 7.87
N VAL A 41 -11.52 3.50 8.07
CA VAL A 41 -11.45 4.94 8.41
C VAL A 41 -11.50 5.75 7.12
N PRO A 42 -12.16 6.92 7.05
CA PRO A 42 -12.10 7.79 5.88
C PRO A 42 -10.65 8.11 5.46
N ARG A 43 -10.36 8.10 4.16
CA ARG A 43 -8.99 8.16 3.61
C ARG A 43 -8.22 9.38 4.11
N GLU A 44 -8.86 10.53 4.16
CA GLU A 44 -8.29 11.80 4.63
C GLU A 44 -7.97 11.83 6.13
N LYS A 45 -8.46 10.84 6.88
CA LYS A 45 -8.22 10.67 8.32
C LYS A 45 -7.30 9.48 8.63
N ARG A 46 -6.81 8.77 7.61
CA ARG A 46 -5.85 7.69 7.80
C ARG A 46 -4.47 8.30 8.02
N PHE A 47 -3.88 8.00 9.17
CA PHE A 47 -2.52 8.40 9.45
C PHE A 47 -1.70 7.15 9.74
N ILE A 48 -0.77 6.80 8.84
CA ILE A 48 0.03 5.58 8.95
C ILE A 48 0.89 5.57 10.22
N GLY A 49 1.25 6.75 10.74
CA GLY A 49 1.96 6.89 12.02
C GLY A 49 1.19 6.33 13.22
N MET A 50 -0.14 6.13 13.11
CA MET A 50 -0.92 5.46 14.16
C MET A 50 -0.50 4.01 14.37
N LEU A 51 0.00 3.30 13.35
CA LEU A 51 0.46 1.92 13.50
C LEU A 51 1.69 1.82 14.43
N PRO A 52 2.83 2.49 14.16
CA PRO A 52 3.96 2.46 15.07
C PRO A 52 3.65 3.12 16.41
N ALA A 53 2.83 4.19 16.46
CA ALA A 53 2.45 4.80 17.73
C ALA A 53 1.66 3.84 18.64
N SER A 54 0.67 3.14 18.08
CA SER A 54 -0.13 2.16 18.82
C SER A 54 0.73 0.97 19.27
N PHE A 55 1.67 0.53 18.42
CA PHE A 55 2.62 -0.52 18.77
C PHE A 55 3.50 -0.10 19.96
N ILE A 56 4.10 1.09 19.91
CA ILE A 56 4.91 1.63 21.03
C ILE A 56 4.07 1.67 22.30
N MET A 57 2.88 2.26 22.24
CA MET A 57 1.99 2.35 23.40
C MET A 57 1.69 0.97 24.00
N GLN A 58 1.38 -0.03 23.18
CA GLN A 58 1.15 -1.40 23.65
C GLN A 58 2.40 -1.97 24.32
N ARG A 59 3.58 -1.87 23.68
CA ARG A 59 4.84 -2.38 24.22
C ARG A 59 5.23 -1.70 25.53
N ARG A 60 4.89 -0.42 25.70
CA ARG A 60 5.09 0.31 26.95
C ARG A 60 4.18 -0.15 28.08
N ARG A 61 2.95 -0.61 27.80
CA ARG A 61 2.10 -1.27 28.80
C ARG A 61 2.62 -2.64 29.21
N GLU A 62 3.42 -3.27 28.36
CA GLU A 62 4.10 -4.54 28.61
C GLU A 62 5.50 -4.34 29.22
N ASP A 63 5.83 -3.12 29.67
CA ASP A 63 7.11 -2.73 30.26
C ASP A 63 8.35 -3.03 29.37
N ALA A 64 8.18 -3.08 28.05
CA ALA A 64 9.29 -3.32 27.12
C ALA A 64 10.28 -2.16 27.10
N GLU A 65 11.58 -2.44 27.17
CA GLU A 65 12.64 -1.42 27.13
C GLU A 65 12.64 -0.64 25.80
N TRP A 66 13.07 0.63 25.84
CA TRP A 66 13.20 1.45 24.64
C TRP A 66 14.22 0.90 23.64
N SER A 67 15.20 0.12 24.11
CA SER A 67 16.21 -0.60 23.31
C SER A 67 15.68 -1.87 22.63
N ASP A 68 14.43 -2.29 22.88
CA ASP A 68 13.83 -3.43 22.18
C ASP A 68 13.85 -3.17 20.66
N PRO A 69 14.39 -4.09 19.84
CA PRO A 69 14.55 -3.85 18.40
C PRO A 69 13.26 -3.46 17.67
N LEU A 70 12.11 -4.07 18.02
CA LEU A 70 10.84 -3.74 17.38
C LEU A 70 10.30 -2.39 17.85
N VAL A 71 10.58 -2.00 19.10
CA VAL A 71 10.28 -0.65 19.60
C VAL A 71 11.13 0.38 18.85
N GLN A 72 12.44 0.13 18.69
CA GLN A 72 13.33 1.00 17.91
C GLN A 72 12.90 1.10 16.43
N ALA A 73 12.48 0.00 15.81
CA ALA A 73 11.93 0.04 14.45
C ALA A 73 10.64 0.88 14.36
N ALA A 74 9.76 0.79 15.35
CA ALA A 74 8.57 1.63 15.42
C ALA A 74 8.91 3.12 15.61
N LEU A 75 9.90 3.44 16.45
CA LEU A 75 10.40 4.80 16.65
C LEU A 75 11.03 5.37 15.37
N TRP A 76 11.84 4.57 14.67
CA TRP A 76 12.37 4.94 13.36
C TRP A 76 11.27 5.19 12.34
N ASN A 77 10.24 4.35 12.30
CA ASN A 77 9.10 4.55 11.40
C ASN A 77 8.36 5.86 11.71
N LEU A 78 8.17 6.22 12.98
CA LEU A 78 7.60 7.52 13.36
C LEU A 78 8.47 8.68 12.87
N HIS A 79 9.78 8.61 13.14
CA HIS A 79 10.75 9.60 12.69
C HIS A 79 10.77 9.72 11.15
N ASP A 80 10.74 8.61 10.42
CA ASP A 80 10.69 8.57 8.95
C ASP A 80 9.43 9.19 8.37
N LEU A 81 8.31 9.10 9.08
CA LEU A 81 7.08 9.78 8.75
C LEU A 81 7.09 11.28 9.14
N GLY A 82 8.15 11.71 9.81
CA GLY A 82 8.39 13.08 10.23
C GLY A 82 7.79 13.44 11.58
N VAL A 83 7.49 12.46 12.42
CA VAL A 83 7.09 12.69 13.82
C VAL A 83 8.34 12.99 14.64
N GLU A 84 8.37 14.17 15.25
CA GLU A 84 9.46 14.62 16.12
C GLU A 84 9.06 14.51 17.61
N GLU A 85 7.78 14.73 17.91
CA GLU A 85 7.23 14.69 19.26
C GLU A 85 5.84 14.03 19.27
N MET A 86 5.64 13.11 20.20
CA MET A 86 4.38 12.39 20.40
C MET A 86 4.10 12.17 21.89
N SER A 87 2.84 12.32 22.26
CA SER A 87 2.32 12.04 23.60
C SER A 87 1.25 10.97 23.54
N PHE A 88 1.21 10.07 24.51
CA PHE A 88 0.23 9.00 24.57
C PHE A 88 -0.16 8.62 26.00
N GLY A 89 -1.33 8.00 26.15
CA GLY A 89 -1.90 7.56 27.42
C GLY A 89 -2.78 8.60 28.11
N ALA A 90 -3.28 8.25 29.30
CA ALA A 90 -4.30 9.02 30.01
C ALA A 90 -3.82 10.42 30.43
N GLU A 91 -2.54 10.57 30.79
CA GLU A 91 -1.95 11.88 31.12
C GLU A 91 -1.92 12.81 29.90
N ALA A 92 -1.57 12.26 28.73
CA ALA A 92 -1.59 13.00 27.47
C ALA A 92 -3.00 13.42 27.09
N GLU A 93 -4.02 12.56 27.30
CA GLU A 93 -5.42 12.92 27.04
C GLU A 93 -5.89 14.01 28.03
N ALA A 94 -5.53 13.91 29.30
CA ALA A 94 -5.89 14.91 30.31
C ALA A 94 -5.36 16.30 29.92
N ALA A 95 -4.12 16.38 29.44
CA ALA A 95 -3.46 17.60 28.97
C ALA A 95 -3.86 18.06 27.56
N ALA A 96 -4.67 17.29 26.82
CA ALA A 96 -5.09 17.66 25.47
C ALA A 96 -6.19 18.73 25.44
N PRO A 97 -6.20 19.62 24.43
CA PRO A 97 -7.34 20.50 24.15
C PRO A 97 -8.63 19.68 23.96
N ALA A 98 -9.77 20.25 24.35
CA ALA A 98 -11.05 19.55 24.32
C ALA A 98 -11.43 19.05 22.91
N GLU A 99 -11.02 19.75 21.84
CA GLU A 99 -11.32 19.34 20.46
C GLU A 99 -10.52 18.11 20.00
N GLN A 100 -9.44 17.77 20.70
CA GLN A 100 -8.57 16.64 20.37
C GLN A 100 -8.88 15.38 21.20
N LYS A 101 -9.64 15.52 22.29
CA LYS A 101 -10.04 14.38 23.12
C LYS A 101 -11.01 13.51 22.33
N THR A 102 -10.75 12.21 22.30
CA THR A 102 -11.55 11.25 21.52
C THR A 102 -12.74 10.71 22.32
N GLY A 103 -12.74 10.88 23.65
CA GLY A 103 -13.79 10.36 24.54
C GLY A 103 -13.83 8.84 24.62
N GLY A 104 -12.79 8.17 24.11
CA GLY A 104 -12.60 6.73 24.16
C GLY A 104 -11.84 6.26 25.40
N ASP A 105 -11.12 5.15 25.28
CA ASP A 105 -10.20 4.72 26.33
C ASP A 105 -9.03 5.71 26.40
N ALA A 106 -8.96 6.46 27.51
CA ALA A 106 -7.91 7.42 27.80
C ALA A 106 -6.51 6.82 27.69
N ASN A 107 -6.36 5.54 28.07
CA ASN A 107 -5.07 4.87 27.99
C ASN A 107 -4.64 4.62 26.55
N ALA A 108 -5.58 4.59 25.60
CA ALA A 108 -5.35 4.36 24.17
C ALA A 108 -5.16 5.67 23.37
N PHE A 109 -5.14 6.82 24.05
CA PHE A 109 -4.97 8.12 23.42
C PHE A 109 -3.56 8.29 22.85
N VAL A 110 -3.46 8.80 21.63
CA VAL A 110 -2.21 9.16 20.94
C VAL A 110 -2.40 10.55 20.34
N ARG A 111 -1.40 11.41 20.53
CA ARG A 111 -1.33 12.74 19.93
C ARG A 111 0.08 12.97 19.37
N PHE A 112 0.15 13.46 18.14
CA PHE A 112 1.39 13.92 17.54
C PHE A 112 1.55 15.41 17.82
N ASP A 113 2.42 15.76 18.76
CA ASP A 113 2.61 17.14 19.22
C ASP A 113 3.39 17.97 18.19
N LYS A 114 4.36 17.34 17.52
CA LYS A 114 5.16 17.94 16.46
C LYS A 114 5.43 16.92 15.36
N ALA A 115 4.91 17.17 14.17
CA ALA A 115 5.15 16.34 13.00
C ALA A 115 5.14 17.15 11.70
N THR A 116 6.09 16.87 10.81
CA THR A 116 6.18 17.46 9.47
C THR A 116 6.22 16.35 8.43
N SER A 117 5.19 16.24 7.59
CA SER A 117 5.09 15.14 6.62
C SER A 117 6.28 15.07 5.67
N THR A 118 6.97 13.92 5.70
CA THR A 118 8.06 13.58 4.77
C THR A 118 7.52 12.99 3.46
N ASP A 119 8.42 12.72 2.51
CA ASP A 119 8.10 11.95 1.31
C ASP A 119 7.51 10.57 1.64
N MET A 120 7.97 9.90 2.71
CA MET A 120 7.43 8.61 3.13
C MET A 120 5.97 8.72 3.59
N ALA A 121 5.67 9.76 4.38
CA ALA A 121 4.31 10.04 4.85
C ALA A 121 3.37 10.46 3.72
N ARG A 122 3.89 11.09 2.66
CA ARG A 122 3.13 11.42 1.45
C ARG A 122 3.00 10.25 0.47
N GLY A 123 3.78 9.19 0.64
CA GLY A 123 3.81 8.06 -0.28
C GLY A 123 4.44 8.42 -1.61
N GLU A 124 5.48 9.26 -1.60
CA GLU A 124 6.19 9.64 -2.82
C GLU A 124 7.09 8.50 -3.30
N PRO A 125 7.19 8.22 -4.62
CA PRO A 125 8.03 7.15 -5.16
C PRO A 125 9.52 7.28 -4.79
N THR A 126 10.00 8.49 -4.50
CA THR A 126 11.38 8.78 -4.03
C THR A 126 11.70 8.10 -2.69
N SER A 127 10.68 7.77 -1.91
CA SER A 127 10.78 7.10 -0.62
C SER A 127 11.28 5.66 -0.71
N ILE A 128 11.10 5.00 -1.86
CA ILE A 128 11.58 3.63 -2.11
C ILE A 128 12.81 3.72 -3.02
N ASN A 129 13.98 3.75 -2.39
CA ASN A 129 15.28 3.88 -3.04
C ASN A 129 16.29 2.88 -2.46
N PHE A 130 17.52 2.85 -3.00
CA PHE A 130 18.56 1.92 -2.55
C PHE A 130 18.76 1.92 -1.02
N SER A 131 18.84 3.10 -0.40
CA SER A 131 19.12 3.23 1.03
C SER A 131 17.95 2.72 1.87
N THR A 132 16.72 3.09 1.52
CA THR A 132 15.53 2.71 2.29
C THR A 132 15.14 1.25 2.10
N VAL A 133 15.43 0.67 0.93
CA VAL A 133 15.26 -0.76 0.67
C VAL A 133 16.31 -1.59 1.40
N SER A 134 17.58 -1.17 1.37
CA SER A 134 18.68 -1.89 2.02
C SER A 134 18.58 -1.87 3.55
N SER A 135 18.15 -0.74 4.12
CA SER A 135 17.92 -0.61 5.57
C SER A 135 16.59 -1.18 6.05
N GLY A 136 15.61 -1.39 5.16
CA GLY A 136 14.24 -1.79 5.52
C GLY A 136 13.31 -0.62 5.89
N ARG A 137 13.84 0.59 6.08
CA ARG A 137 13.04 1.78 6.42
C ARG A 137 11.96 2.13 5.39
N GLY A 138 12.11 1.69 4.14
CA GLY A 138 11.09 1.88 3.11
C GLY A 138 9.77 1.11 3.33
N PHE A 139 9.73 0.13 4.24
CA PHE A 139 8.52 -0.64 4.50
C PHE A 139 7.36 0.22 5.00
N ILE A 140 7.62 1.26 5.80
CA ILE A 140 6.55 2.14 6.28
C ILE A 140 5.92 2.95 5.14
N ALA A 141 6.72 3.38 4.15
CA ALA A 141 6.21 4.03 2.95
C ALA A 141 5.36 3.06 2.11
N ALA A 142 5.76 1.78 2.04
CA ALA A 142 4.98 0.76 1.37
C ALA A 142 3.64 0.47 2.07
N LEU A 143 3.62 0.39 3.40
CA LEU A 143 2.39 0.27 4.19
C LEU A 143 1.49 1.51 4.05
N ASN A 144 2.10 2.70 4.00
CA ASN A 144 1.37 3.93 3.74
C ASN A 144 0.67 3.90 2.38
N ASN A 145 1.33 3.36 1.35
CA ASN A 145 0.71 3.16 0.05
C ASN A 145 -0.50 2.22 0.13
N VAL A 146 -0.38 1.09 0.84
CA VAL A 146 -1.48 0.11 1.00
C VAL A 146 -2.77 0.76 1.49
N VAL A 147 -2.70 1.64 2.50
CA VAL A 147 -3.90 2.25 3.11
C VAL A 147 -4.45 3.46 2.33
N HIS A 148 -3.71 4.02 1.38
CA HIS A 148 -4.12 5.21 0.60
C HIS A 148 -4.38 4.95 -0.88
N ARG A 149 -4.20 3.71 -1.33
CA ARG A 149 -4.28 3.34 -2.74
C ARG A 149 -5.69 3.41 -3.29
N VAL A 150 -5.81 4.00 -4.46
CA VAL A 150 -7.06 4.12 -5.22
C VAL A 150 -6.87 3.60 -6.63
N PHE A 151 -7.96 3.14 -7.22
CA PHE A 151 -8.03 2.63 -8.59
C PHE A 151 -9.22 3.24 -9.31
N HIS A 152 -9.01 3.68 -10.55
CA HIS A 152 -10.06 4.28 -11.36
C HIS A 152 -10.61 3.27 -12.37
N LEU A 153 -11.88 2.90 -12.25
CA LEU A 153 -12.55 2.03 -13.21
C LEU A 153 -13.67 2.82 -13.89
N GLY A 154 -13.53 3.06 -15.20
CA GLY A 154 -14.52 3.82 -15.97
C GLY A 154 -14.72 5.26 -15.48
N GLY A 155 -13.67 5.88 -14.92
CA GLY A 155 -13.72 7.23 -14.35
C GLY A 155 -14.23 7.30 -12.90
N GLN A 156 -14.70 6.20 -12.33
CA GLN A 156 -15.08 6.14 -10.92
C GLN A 156 -13.87 5.70 -10.06
N GLU A 157 -13.64 6.41 -8.95
CA GLU A 157 -12.60 6.10 -7.97
C GLU A 157 -13.07 4.99 -7.01
N PHE A 158 -12.22 3.98 -6.83
CA PHE A 158 -12.41 2.88 -5.87
C PHE A 158 -11.20 2.78 -4.97
N GLN A 159 -11.44 2.57 -3.68
CA GLN A 159 -10.39 2.25 -2.74
C GLN A 159 -9.91 0.81 -2.97
N VAL A 160 -8.60 0.61 -3.06
CA VAL A 160 -8.02 -0.73 -3.19
C VAL A 160 -7.79 -1.30 -1.79
N GLY A 161 -8.59 -2.29 -1.41
CA GLY A 161 -8.42 -3.00 -0.14
C GLY A 161 -7.48 -4.20 -0.23
N ILE A 162 -7.09 -4.75 0.92
CA ILE A 162 -6.39 -6.03 1.03
C ILE A 162 -7.42 -7.16 0.97
N GLN A 163 -7.35 -8.01 -0.05
CA GLN A 163 -8.25 -9.16 -0.17
C GLN A 163 -7.69 -10.41 0.52
N PRO A 164 -8.57 -11.36 0.94
CA PRO A 164 -8.13 -12.62 1.50
C PRO A 164 -7.25 -13.40 0.52
N ARG A 165 -6.12 -13.94 1.03
CA ARG A 165 -5.17 -14.70 0.22
C ARG A 165 -5.78 -15.84 -0.61
N PRO A 166 -6.72 -16.67 -0.08
CA PRO A 166 -7.35 -17.72 -0.88
C PRO A 166 -8.10 -17.19 -2.12
N GLU A 167 -8.72 -16.01 -2.00
CA GLU A 167 -9.44 -15.37 -3.11
C GLU A 167 -8.46 -14.80 -4.15
N LEU A 168 -7.37 -14.19 -3.69
CA LEU A 168 -6.28 -13.74 -4.57
C LEU A 168 -5.64 -14.90 -5.33
N GLU A 169 -5.41 -16.04 -4.69
CA GLU A 169 -4.85 -17.23 -5.34
C GLU A 169 -5.82 -17.81 -6.38
N LYS A 170 -7.12 -17.86 -6.07
CA LYS A 170 -8.17 -18.29 -7.00
C LYS A 170 -8.21 -17.39 -8.24
N VAL A 171 -8.25 -16.07 -8.06
CA VAL A 171 -8.31 -15.10 -9.17
C VAL A 171 -6.99 -15.06 -9.93
N GLY A 172 -5.86 -15.13 -9.24
CA GLY A 172 -4.53 -15.21 -9.83
C GLY A 172 -4.40 -16.42 -10.76
N LYS A 173 -4.87 -17.60 -10.31
CA LYS A 173 -4.92 -18.80 -11.15
C LYS A 173 -5.80 -18.61 -12.38
N MET A 174 -6.99 -18.04 -12.22
CA MET A 174 -7.88 -17.73 -13.35
C MET A 174 -7.18 -16.83 -14.39
N ILE A 175 -6.44 -15.81 -13.94
CA ILE A 175 -5.69 -14.92 -14.82
C ILE A 175 -4.60 -15.69 -15.55
N THR A 176 -3.80 -16.48 -14.83
CA THR A 176 -2.72 -17.30 -15.41
C THR A 176 -3.26 -18.29 -16.42
N ASP A 177 -4.35 -19.00 -16.11
CA ASP A 177 -4.98 -19.98 -17.00
C ASP A 177 -5.59 -19.32 -18.25
N SER A 178 -6.03 -18.06 -18.13
CA SER A 178 -6.60 -17.30 -19.25
C SER A 178 -5.55 -16.61 -20.12
N ARG A 179 -4.29 -16.53 -19.67
CA ARG A 179 -3.20 -15.79 -20.31
C ARG A 179 -2.92 -16.36 -21.69
N GLN A 180 -2.87 -15.48 -22.69
CA GLN A 180 -2.50 -15.86 -24.06
C GLN A 180 -0.98 -16.01 -24.16
N ASN A 181 -0.51 -16.86 -25.08
CA ASN A 181 0.92 -17.09 -25.28
C ASN A 181 1.64 -15.74 -25.50
N GLU A 182 2.73 -15.51 -24.77
CA GLU A 182 3.56 -14.29 -24.81
C GLU A 182 2.90 -12.99 -24.27
N GLU A 183 1.64 -13.03 -23.83
CA GLU A 183 0.95 -11.89 -23.23
C GLU A 183 1.60 -11.50 -21.88
N GLY A 184 1.78 -10.21 -21.57
CA GLY A 184 2.23 -9.78 -20.24
C GLY A 184 1.15 -10.00 -19.16
N LEU A 185 1.54 -10.31 -17.91
CA LEU A 185 0.61 -10.61 -16.82
C LEU A 185 -0.38 -9.45 -16.55
N ILE A 186 0.08 -8.21 -16.69
CA ILE A 186 -0.76 -7.02 -16.52
C ILE A 186 -1.89 -6.94 -17.55
N PHE A 187 -1.63 -7.35 -18.79
CA PHE A 187 -2.63 -7.39 -19.86
C PHE A 187 -3.64 -8.51 -19.62
N ALA A 188 -3.18 -9.70 -19.24
CA ALA A 188 -4.06 -10.82 -18.89
C ALA A 188 -4.99 -10.46 -17.71
N THR A 189 -4.45 -9.76 -16.71
CA THR A 189 -5.22 -9.29 -15.54
C THR A 189 -6.25 -8.24 -15.95
N ALA A 190 -5.87 -7.25 -16.77
CA ALA A 190 -6.78 -6.23 -17.27
C ALA A 190 -7.90 -6.83 -18.13
N ARG A 191 -7.56 -7.77 -19.01
CA ARG A 191 -8.53 -8.51 -19.84
C ARG A 191 -9.50 -9.32 -18.99
N THR A 192 -9.01 -9.93 -17.90
CA THR A 192 -9.85 -10.64 -16.93
C THR A 192 -10.83 -9.68 -16.24
N LEU A 193 -10.35 -8.51 -15.79
CA LEU A 193 -11.21 -7.46 -15.23
C LEU A 193 -12.30 -7.03 -16.24
N GLY A 194 -11.93 -6.78 -17.51
CA GLY A 194 -12.89 -6.44 -18.56
C GLY A 194 -13.89 -7.57 -18.88
N ALA A 195 -13.52 -8.84 -18.68
CA ALA A 195 -14.46 -9.95 -18.78
C ALA A 195 -15.44 -9.98 -17.60
N LEU A 196 -14.97 -9.74 -16.37
CA LEU A 196 -15.81 -9.67 -15.17
C LEU A 196 -16.88 -8.57 -15.29
N VAL A 197 -16.49 -7.37 -15.76
CA VAL A 197 -17.44 -6.26 -15.99
C VAL A 197 -18.52 -6.65 -17.02
N ARG A 198 -18.13 -7.30 -18.12
CA ARG A 198 -19.08 -7.72 -19.17
C ARG A 198 -20.10 -8.76 -18.72
N VAL A 199 -19.75 -9.59 -17.75
CA VAL A 199 -20.69 -10.56 -17.16
C VAL A 199 -21.50 -9.97 -15.99
N GLY A 200 -21.44 -8.65 -15.79
CA GLY A 200 -22.24 -7.92 -14.81
C GLY A 200 -21.65 -7.91 -13.39
N ARG A 201 -20.36 -8.25 -13.22
CA ARG A 201 -19.71 -8.07 -11.91
C ARG A 201 -19.51 -6.60 -11.61
N THR A 202 -19.72 -6.27 -10.36
CA THR A 202 -19.59 -4.93 -9.78
C THR A 202 -18.29 -4.81 -8.98
N PRO A 203 -17.80 -3.60 -8.72
CA PRO A 203 -16.65 -3.36 -7.85
C PRO A 203 -16.79 -3.91 -6.43
N GLU A 204 -18.00 -4.26 -5.99
CA GLU A 204 -18.24 -4.88 -4.69
C GLU A 204 -18.00 -6.39 -4.66
N ASP A 205 -18.05 -7.05 -5.83
CA ASP A 205 -17.78 -8.48 -5.96
C ASP A 205 -16.31 -8.81 -5.64
N MET A 206 -16.10 -9.90 -4.88
CA MET A 206 -14.75 -10.33 -4.45
C MET A 206 -13.79 -10.53 -5.64
N GLU A 207 -14.27 -11.13 -6.74
CA GLU A 207 -13.46 -11.37 -7.94
C GLU A 207 -12.98 -10.06 -8.58
N MET A 208 -13.81 -9.02 -8.55
CA MET A 208 -13.46 -7.68 -9.02
C MET A 208 -12.46 -7.00 -8.09
N LYS A 209 -12.68 -7.06 -6.78
CA LYS A 209 -11.76 -6.52 -5.77
C LYS A 209 -10.37 -7.14 -5.89
N CYS A 210 -10.28 -8.46 -6.03
CA CYS A 210 -9.01 -9.17 -6.25
C CYS A 210 -8.33 -8.75 -7.57
N ALA A 211 -9.08 -8.64 -8.68
CA ALA A 211 -8.51 -8.23 -9.96
C ALA A 211 -7.98 -6.78 -9.91
N ILE A 212 -8.70 -5.88 -9.25
CA ILE A 212 -8.28 -4.50 -9.00
C ILE A 212 -7.02 -4.48 -8.14
N GLU A 213 -6.98 -5.24 -7.04
CA GLU A 213 -5.79 -5.33 -6.19
C GLU A 213 -4.57 -5.83 -6.96
N LEU A 214 -4.71 -6.89 -7.75
CA LEU A 214 -3.62 -7.46 -8.56
C LEU A 214 -3.10 -6.45 -9.61
N LEU A 215 -3.99 -5.73 -10.30
CA LEU A 215 -3.60 -4.64 -11.20
C LEU A 215 -2.84 -3.55 -10.47
N SER A 216 -3.35 -3.16 -9.31
CA SER A 216 -2.74 -2.12 -8.48
C SER A 216 -1.38 -2.54 -7.94
N ASN A 217 -1.19 -3.82 -7.63
CA ASN A 217 0.11 -4.39 -7.24
C ASN A 217 1.15 -4.31 -8.37
N MET A 218 0.71 -4.36 -9.63
CA MET A 218 1.55 -4.15 -10.81
C MET A 218 1.71 -2.67 -11.20
N GLY A 219 1.18 -1.74 -10.39
CA GLY A 219 1.26 -0.30 -10.63
C GLY A 219 0.16 0.27 -11.50
N CYS A 220 -0.79 -0.51 -12.00
CA CYS A 220 -1.95 0.04 -12.72
C CYS A 220 -2.93 0.68 -11.74
N VAL A 221 -3.23 1.97 -11.92
CA VAL A 221 -4.16 2.73 -11.05
C VAL A 221 -5.41 3.19 -11.78
N GLY A 222 -5.56 2.83 -13.05
CA GLY A 222 -6.79 3.12 -13.76
C GLY A 222 -6.95 2.39 -15.08
N VAL A 223 -8.19 2.05 -15.38
CA VAL A 223 -8.64 1.53 -16.67
C VAL A 223 -9.98 2.14 -17.06
N ALA A 224 -10.15 2.38 -18.36
CA ALA A 224 -11.43 2.69 -18.99
C ALA A 224 -11.89 1.49 -19.81
N ILE A 225 -13.20 1.23 -19.80
CA ILE A 225 -13.83 0.18 -20.58
C ILE A 225 -14.82 0.86 -21.51
N ASP A 226 -14.65 0.65 -22.81
CA ASP A 226 -15.60 1.00 -23.85
C ASP A 226 -16.36 -0.28 -24.24
N PRO A 227 -17.62 -0.44 -23.80
CA PRO A 227 -18.41 -1.62 -24.10
C PRO A 227 -18.78 -1.72 -25.57
N GLU A 228 -18.97 -0.59 -26.26
CA GLU A 228 -19.42 -0.53 -27.65
C GLU A 228 -18.27 -0.89 -28.60
N ALA A 229 -17.07 -0.36 -28.34
CA ALA A 229 -15.86 -0.74 -29.07
C ALA A 229 -15.26 -2.07 -28.61
N GLY A 230 -15.76 -2.65 -27.51
CA GLY A 230 -15.18 -3.84 -26.89
C GLY A 230 -13.73 -3.64 -26.49
N ARG A 231 -13.36 -2.44 -26.05
CA ARG A 231 -11.98 -2.02 -25.79
C ARG A 231 -11.77 -1.74 -24.31
N LEU A 232 -10.60 -2.10 -23.81
CA LEU A 232 -10.10 -1.69 -22.50
C LEU A 232 -8.82 -0.88 -22.70
N THR A 233 -8.72 0.26 -22.03
CA THR A 233 -7.57 1.16 -22.12
C THR A 233 -7.05 1.45 -20.72
N PHE A 234 -5.73 1.37 -20.52
CA PHE A 234 -5.11 1.84 -19.28
C PHE A 234 -5.17 3.36 -19.22
N THR A 235 -5.54 3.91 -18.06
CA THR A 235 -5.69 5.36 -17.87
C THR A 235 -4.73 5.93 -16.83
N GLY A 236 -3.99 5.09 -16.12
CA GLY A 236 -3.01 5.57 -15.16
C GLY A 236 -2.10 4.47 -14.62
N PHE A 237 -0.86 4.86 -14.33
CA PHE A 237 0.13 4.02 -13.66
C PHE A 237 0.79 4.78 -12.51
N SER A 238 1.02 4.09 -11.39
CA SER A 238 1.69 4.61 -10.20
C SER A 238 2.97 3.81 -9.91
N LEU A 239 4.11 4.51 -9.98
CA LEU A 239 5.40 3.96 -9.62
C LEU A 239 5.44 3.56 -8.14
N MET A 240 4.87 4.39 -7.25
CA MET A 240 4.82 4.08 -5.82
C MET A 240 4.07 2.78 -5.55
N ALA A 241 2.92 2.55 -6.21
CA ALA A 241 2.12 1.34 -5.99
C ALA A 241 2.89 0.06 -6.38
N ALA A 242 3.58 0.08 -7.53
CA ALA A 242 4.39 -1.04 -7.97
C ALA A 242 5.61 -1.29 -7.07
N LEU A 243 6.34 -0.22 -6.71
CA LEU A 243 7.51 -0.33 -5.83
C LEU A 243 7.14 -0.82 -4.44
N SER A 244 6.05 -0.29 -3.87
CA SER A 244 5.54 -0.71 -2.56
C SER A 244 5.17 -2.19 -2.55
N SER A 245 4.46 -2.63 -3.60
CA SER A 245 4.04 -4.02 -3.74
C SER A 245 5.23 -4.96 -3.92
N GLY A 246 6.21 -4.57 -4.75
CA GLY A 246 7.45 -5.32 -4.91
C GLY A 246 8.23 -5.43 -3.60
N MET A 247 8.36 -4.32 -2.87
CA MET A 247 9.06 -4.30 -1.59
C MET A 247 8.38 -5.22 -0.55
N LEU A 248 7.05 -5.14 -0.42
CA LEU A 248 6.27 -6.02 0.48
C LEU A 248 6.29 -7.50 0.06
N GLN A 249 6.58 -7.80 -1.21
CA GLN A 249 6.81 -9.17 -1.70
C GLN A 249 8.25 -9.65 -1.52
N GLY A 250 9.13 -8.83 -0.92
CA GLY A 250 10.52 -9.17 -0.65
C GLY A 250 11.46 -8.98 -1.83
N LEU A 251 11.10 -8.16 -2.83
CA LEU A 251 12.02 -7.81 -3.91
C LEU A 251 13.16 -6.92 -3.37
N GLU A 252 14.37 -7.23 -3.81
CA GLU A 252 15.56 -6.44 -3.52
C GLU A 252 15.71 -5.25 -4.49
N TRP A 253 16.57 -4.29 -4.15
CA TRP A 253 16.70 -3.05 -4.93
C TRP A 253 16.97 -3.26 -6.42
N GLU A 254 17.81 -4.24 -6.76
CA GLU A 254 18.13 -4.57 -8.15
C GLU A 254 16.90 -4.99 -8.95
N GLN A 255 16.00 -5.77 -8.33
CA GLN A 255 14.74 -6.20 -8.95
C GLN A 255 13.72 -5.05 -9.00
N LEU A 256 13.70 -4.18 -7.98
CA LEU A 256 12.84 -2.99 -7.96
C LEU A 256 13.21 -1.98 -9.05
N LYS A 257 14.48 -1.93 -9.50
CA LYS A 257 14.87 -1.12 -10.67
C LYS A 257 14.20 -1.60 -11.95
N ASP A 258 14.05 -2.90 -12.14
CA ASP A 258 13.34 -3.44 -13.30
C ASP A 258 11.85 -3.12 -13.24
N VAL A 259 11.23 -3.23 -12.05
CA VAL A 259 9.85 -2.78 -11.81
C VAL A 259 9.69 -1.30 -12.17
N LYS A 260 10.59 -0.45 -11.66
CA LYS A 260 10.61 0.98 -11.94
C LYS A 260 10.68 1.26 -13.44
N LYS A 261 11.64 0.65 -14.15
CA LYS A 261 11.81 0.82 -15.59
C LYS A 261 10.56 0.42 -16.37
N ASN A 262 9.92 -0.69 -15.99
CA ASN A 262 8.70 -1.17 -16.66
C ASN A 262 7.54 -0.19 -16.47
N VAL A 263 7.31 0.29 -15.25
CA VAL A 263 6.22 1.24 -14.96
C VAL A 263 6.46 2.59 -15.63
N GLU A 264 7.69 3.11 -15.59
CA GLU A 264 8.05 4.35 -16.29
C GLU A 264 7.85 4.22 -17.82
N THR A 265 8.07 3.03 -18.39
CA THR A 265 7.80 2.77 -19.81
C THR A 265 6.30 2.86 -20.09
N PHE A 266 5.45 2.27 -19.26
CA PHE A 266 3.99 2.38 -19.40
C PHE A 266 3.49 3.82 -19.21
N GLN A 267 4.05 4.56 -18.24
CA GLN A 267 3.73 5.98 -18.04
C GLN A 267 4.08 6.82 -19.27
N LYS A 268 5.26 6.58 -19.89
CA LYS A 268 5.67 7.27 -21.13
C LYS A 268 4.76 6.94 -22.30
N GLN A 269 4.38 5.67 -22.48
CA GLN A 269 3.44 5.25 -23.53
C GLN A 269 2.05 5.87 -23.33
N LEU A 270 1.58 6.00 -22.09
CA LEU A 270 0.32 6.66 -21.79
C LEU A 270 0.38 8.17 -22.10
N ALA A 271 1.51 8.82 -21.77
CA ALA A 271 1.70 10.25 -21.99
C ALA A 271 1.90 10.62 -23.46
N SER A 272 2.51 9.75 -24.28
CA SER A 272 2.73 10.00 -25.71
C SER A 272 1.43 9.95 -26.53
N GLY A 273 0.35 9.38 -25.98
CA GLY A 273 -0.91 9.17 -26.71
C GLY A 273 -0.76 8.22 -27.90
N GLU A 274 0.41 7.60 -28.08
CA GLU A 274 0.57 6.47 -28.97
C GLU A 274 -0.36 5.39 -28.43
N GLU A 275 -1.29 4.92 -29.26
CA GLU A 275 -2.08 3.75 -28.90
C GLU A 275 -1.10 2.69 -28.43
N SER A 276 -1.15 2.40 -27.13
CA SER A 276 -0.50 1.21 -26.60
C SER A 276 -0.99 0.12 -27.54
N ARG A 277 -0.08 -0.46 -28.34
CA ARG A 277 -0.38 -1.57 -29.25
C ARG A 277 -0.67 -2.79 -28.40
N ILE A 278 -1.74 -2.71 -27.63
CA ILE A 278 -2.45 -3.83 -27.06
C ILE A 278 -3.02 -4.47 -28.30
N GLN A 279 -2.49 -5.65 -28.66
CA GLN A 279 -3.11 -6.49 -29.66
C GLN A 279 -4.61 -6.49 -29.37
N ASN A 280 -5.41 -6.13 -30.37
CA ASN A 280 -6.86 -6.21 -30.34
C ASN A 280 -7.23 -7.66 -30.05
N ALA A 281 -7.25 -8.04 -28.78
CA ALA A 281 -7.78 -9.31 -28.37
C ALA A 281 -9.28 -9.16 -28.59
N THR A 282 -9.78 -9.69 -29.71
CA THR A 282 -11.18 -10.05 -29.82
C THR A 282 -11.53 -10.75 -28.53
N LEU A 283 -12.32 -10.08 -27.70
CA LEU A 283 -12.65 -10.52 -26.37
C LEU A 283 -13.61 -11.70 -26.45
N ASN A 284 -13.11 -12.85 -26.90
CA ASN A 284 -13.90 -14.06 -27.00
C ASN A 284 -14.38 -14.43 -25.59
N PRO A 285 -15.69 -14.69 -25.41
CA PRO A 285 -16.24 -15.05 -24.13
C PRO A 285 -15.52 -16.31 -23.63
N VAL A 286 -15.01 -16.24 -22.40
CA VAL A 286 -14.43 -17.38 -21.70
C VAL A 286 -15.52 -18.45 -21.59
N GLY A 287 -15.39 -19.47 -22.43
CA GLY A 287 -16.11 -20.75 -22.44
C GLY A 287 -17.50 -20.80 -21.80
N SER A 288 -18.55 -20.45 -22.57
CA SER A 288 -19.83 -21.13 -22.36
C SER A 288 -19.64 -22.60 -22.70
N LYS A 289 -19.55 -23.49 -21.71
CA LYS A 289 -19.61 -24.93 -21.94
C LYS A 289 -20.89 -25.23 -22.71
N ARG A 290 -20.76 -25.48 -24.02
CA ARG A 290 -21.81 -26.10 -24.84
C ARG A 290 -22.02 -27.49 -24.25
N ARG A 291 -23.11 -27.68 -23.49
CA ARG A 291 -23.64 -29.01 -23.20
C ARG A 291 -23.86 -29.69 -24.56
N ARG A 292 -23.09 -30.75 -24.82
CA ARG A 292 -23.34 -31.66 -25.94
C ARG A 292 -24.21 -32.80 -25.43
N ARG A 293 -25.32 -32.96 -26.16
CA ARG A 293 -26.44 -33.91 -26.04
C ARG A 293 -27.51 -33.50 -25.05
#